data_AF-A0A6M3JE36-F1
#
_entry.id   AF-A0A6M3JE36-F1
#
_cell.length_a   1.000
_cell.length_b   1.000
_cell.length_c   1.000
_cell.angle_alpha   90.00
_cell.angle_beta   90.00
_cell.angle_gamma   90.00
#
_symmetry.space_group_name_H-M   'P 1'
#
loop_
_entity.id
_entity.type
_entity.pdbx_description
1 polymer ?
#
loop_
_entity_poly.entity_id
_entity_poly.type
_entity_poly.pdbx_seq_one_letter_code
_entity_poly.pdbx_strand_id
1 'polypeptide(L)' 'MNSIFAGLDTAGKIKALMAIKGITQPELAKVMGVSLGTIGNRFESGRWTLNELKRIAVEYNIEVNDLI' A
#
# COMPACT_ATOMS: atom_id res chain seq x y z
N MET A 1 -11.68 -2.27 -13.55
CA MET A 1 -11.49 -1.40 -12.37
C MET A 1 -11.95 -2.21 -11.17
N ASN A 2 -11.04 -2.60 -10.27
CA ASN A 2 -11.39 -3.34 -9.05
C ASN A 2 -12.29 -2.44 -8.18
N SER A 3 -13.58 -2.79 -8.04
CA SER A 3 -14.57 -1.91 -7.39
C SER A 3 -14.26 -1.61 -5.92
N ILE A 4 -13.40 -2.40 -5.30
CA ILE A 4 -12.91 -2.29 -3.92
C ILE A 4 -11.98 -1.08 -3.68
N PHE A 5 -11.37 -0.51 -4.72
CA PHE A 5 -10.47 0.64 -4.62
C PHE A 5 -11.12 1.97 -5.01
N ALA A 6 -12.37 1.93 -5.49
CA ALA A 6 -13.06 3.10 -6.00
C ALA A 6 -13.32 4.14 -4.89
N GLY A 7 -12.96 5.40 -5.14
CA GLY A 7 -13.18 6.51 -4.19
C GLY A 7 -12.19 6.57 -3.02
N LEU A 8 -11.24 5.63 -2.92
CA LEU A 8 -10.20 5.66 -1.90
C LEU A 8 -8.98 6.47 -2.37
N ASP A 9 -8.33 7.16 -1.43
CA ASP A 9 -7.00 7.70 -1.63
C ASP A 9 -5.95 6.56 -1.64
N THR A 10 -4.71 6.87 -2.02
CA THR A 10 -3.62 5.86 -2.08
C THR A 10 -3.45 5.12 -0.75
N ALA A 11 -3.52 5.82 0.38
CA ALA A 11 -3.43 5.20 1.71
C ALA A 11 -4.60 4.24 1.98
N GLY A 12 -5.83 4.61 1.63
CA GLY A 12 -7.02 3.77 1.71
C GLY A 12 -6.92 2.54 0.82
N LYS A 13 -6.44 2.68 -0.42
CA LYS A 13 -6.20 1.57 -1.36
C LYS A 13 -5.21 0.57 -0.78
N ILE A 14 -4.11 1.04 -0.19
CA ILE A 14 -3.12 0.16 0.47
C ILE A 14 -3.74 -0.51 1.71
N LYS A 15 -4.53 0.19 2.54
CA LYS A 15 -5.23 -0.45 3.68
C LYS A 15 -6.21 -1.53 3.23
N ALA A 16 -6.96 -1.29 2.16
CA ALA A 16 -7.87 -2.27 1.60
C ALA A 16 -7.11 -3.50 1.06
N LEU A 17 -6.00 -3.28 0.34
CA LEU A 17 -5.09 -4.35 -0.10
C LEU A 17 -4.59 -5.16 1.10
N MET A 18 -4.18 -4.48 2.18
CA MET A 18 -3.69 -5.13 3.38
C MET A 18 -4.75 -6.03 4.02
N ALA A 19 -5.99 -5.56 4.11
CA ALA A 19 -7.11 -6.34 4.63
C ALA A 19 -7.41 -7.58 3.76
N ILE A 20 -7.36 -7.43 2.43
CA ILE A 20 -7.61 -8.53 1.47
C ILE A 20 -6.50 -9.60 1.56
N LYS A 21 -5.24 -9.16 1.68
CA LYS A 21 -4.08 -10.06 1.74
C LYS A 21 -3.79 -10.57 3.16
N GLY A 22 -4.49 -10.08 4.17
CA GLY A 22 -4.29 -10.46 5.56
C GLY A 22 -2.95 -10.01 6.14
N ILE A 23 -2.42 -8.87 5.69
CA ILE A 23 -1.11 -8.34 6.10
C ILE A 23 -1.25 -7.12 7.01
N THR A 24 -0.25 -6.94 7.87
CA THR A 24 -0.17 -5.86 8.85
C THR A 24 0.86 -4.79 8.45
N GLN A 25 0.83 -3.61 9.07
CA GLN A 25 1.83 -2.56 8.78
C GLN A 25 3.27 -3.00 9.07
N PRO A 26 3.56 -3.74 10.15
CA PRO A 26 4.89 -4.31 10.38
C PRO A 26 5.35 -5.27 9.28
N GLU A 27 4.45 -6.09 8.74
CA GLU A 27 4.78 -7.01 7.64
C GLU A 27 5.03 -6.25 6.34
N LEU A 28 4.20 -5.25 6.04
CA LEU A 28 4.44 -4.34 4.93
C LEU A 28 5.81 -3.64 5.06
N ALA A 29 6.17 -3.19 6.27
CA ALA A 29 7.47 -2.58 6.53
C ALA A 29 8.63 -3.55 6.24
N LYS A 30 8.50 -4.82 6.65
CA LYS A 30 9.50 -5.88 6.37
C LYS A 30 9.68 -6.12 4.87
N VAL A 31 8.58 -6.30 4.14
CA VAL A 31 8.57 -6.48 2.67
C VAL A 31 9.24 -5.29 1.97
N MET A 32 8.90 -4.08 2.42
CA MET A 32 9.42 -2.85 1.84
C MET A 32 10.86 -2.54 2.26
N GLY A 33 11.39 -3.24 3.27
CA GLY A 33 12.73 -3.00 3.80
C GLY A 33 12.86 -1.64 4.50
N VAL A 34 11.79 -1.17 5.14
CA VAL A 34 11.75 0.13 5.85
C VAL A 34 11.32 -0.06 7.30
N SER A 35 11.45 1.00 8.11
CA SER A 35 10.96 0.96 9.49
C SER A 35 9.43 1.01 9.56
N LEU A 36 8.85 0.48 10.64
CA LEU A 36 7.41 0.63 10.90
C LEU A 36 7.00 2.11 11.00
N GLY A 37 7.84 2.96 11.60
CA GLY A 37 7.59 4.40 11.67
C GLY A 37 7.54 5.07 10.30
N THR A 38 8.33 4.58 9.32
CA THR A 38 8.26 5.03 7.94
C THR A 38 6.89 4.72 7.34
N ILE A 39 6.39 3.49 7.50
CA ILE A 39 5.05 3.09 7.03
C ILE A 39 3.96 3.92 7.74
N GLY A 40 4.06 4.12 9.05
CA GLY A 40 3.13 4.97 9.80
C GLY A 40 3.05 6.39 9.23
N ASN A 41 4.19 7.03 9.00
CA ASN A 41 4.26 8.36 8.38
C ASN A 41 3.66 8.37 6.95
N ARG A 42 3.82 7.30 6.16
CA ARG A 42 3.17 7.18 4.83
C ARG A 42 1.65 7.16 4.93
N PHE A 43 1.11 6.46 5.94
CA PHE A 43 -0.33 6.43 6.19
C PHE A 43 -0.86 7.75 6.76
N GLU A 44 -0.09 8.44 7.61
CA GLU A 44 -0.49 9.74 8.18
C GLU A 44 -0.42 10.87 7.16
N SER A 45 0.67 10.93 6.38
CA SER A 45 0.87 11.97 5.37
C SER A 45 0.09 11.73 4.09
N GLY A 46 -0.33 10.49 3.83
CA GLY A 46 -0.93 10.05 2.56
C GLY A 46 0.05 10.06 1.39
N ARG A 47 1.33 10.39 1.61
CA ARG A 47 2.32 10.56 0.54
C ARG A 47 3.08 9.28 0.32
N TRP A 48 2.85 8.66 -0.82
CA TRP A 48 3.58 7.48 -1.29
C TRP A 48 4.30 7.83 -2.59
N THR A 49 5.54 7.37 -2.71
CA THR A 49 6.29 7.52 -3.96
C THR A 49 5.83 6.47 -4.98
N LEU A 50 5.92 6.80 -6.26
CA LEU A 50 5.59 5.84 -7.33
C LEU A 50 6.42 4.54 -7.23
N ASN A 51 7.68 4.63 -6.78
CA ASN A 51 8.54 3.46 -6.59
C ASN A 51 8.05 2.56 -5.45
N GLU A 52 7.56 3.14 -4.35
CA GLU A 52 6.94 2.37 -3.26
C GLU A 52 5.68 1.67 -3.75
N LEU A 53 4.81 2.37 -4.48
CA LEU A 53 3.58 1.79 -5.03
C LEU A 53 3.86 0.65 -6.02
N LYS A 54 4.84 0.83 -6.91
CA LYS A 54 5.28 -0.24 -7.84
C LYS A 54 5.78 -1.47 -7.09
N ARG A 55 6.56 -1.27 -6.02
CA ARG A 55 7.08 -2.38 -5.22
C ARG A 55 5.96 -3.15 -4.52
N ILE A 56 5.00 -2.45 -3.93
CA ILE A 56 3.80 -3.06 -3.33
C ILE A 56 3.00 -3.82 -4.40
N ALA A 57 2.80 -3.21 -5.57
CA ALA A 57 2.06 -3.81 -6.66
C ALA A 57 2.70 -5.13 -7.14
N VAL A 58 4.02 -5.13 -7.32
CA VAL A 58 4.79 -6.32 -7.69
C VAL A 58 4.70 -7.40 -6.61
N GLU A 59 4.93 -7.06 -5.35
CA GLU A 59 4.91 -8.04 -4.25
C GLU A 59 3.56 -8.76 -4.15
N TYR A 60 2.46 -8.00 -4.24
CA TYR A 60 1.12 -8.54 -4.03
C TYR A 60 0.39 -8.95 -5.31
N ASN A 61 1.11 -8.93 -6.44
CA ASN A 61 0.64 -9.28 -7.78
C ASN A 61 -0.65 -8.54 -8.17
N ILE A 62 -0.59 -7.20 -8.11
CA ILE A 62 -1.66 -6.30 -8.55
C ILE A 62 -1.11 -5.25 -9.53
N GLU A 63 -2.00 -4.57 -10.24
CA GLU A 63 -1.62 -3.46 -11.11
C GLU A 63 -1.32 -2.20 -10.28
N VAL A 64 -0.24 -1.47 -10.59
CA VAL A 64 0.08 -0.22 -9.88
C VAL A 64 -1.03 0.83 -10.02
N ASN A 65 -1.77 0.80 -11.14
CA ASN A 65 -2.91 1.68 -11.39
C ASN A 65 -4.08 1.43 -10.42
N ASP A 66 -4.13 0.29 -9.73
CA ASP A 66 -5.11 0.06 -8.67
C ASP A 66 -4.75 0.82 -7.38
N LEU A 67 -3.52 1.33 -7.25
CA LEU A 67 -3.01 2.09 -6.09
C LEU A 67 -2.87 3.61 -6.33
N ILE A 68 -2.84 4.04 -7.60
CA ILE A 68 -2.75 5.44 -8.02
C ILE A 68 -4.16 6.03 -8.08
#